data_AF-A0A9P5HGA6-F1
#
_entry.id   AF-A0A9P5HGA6-F1
#
_cell.length_a   1.000
_cell.length_b   1.000
_cell.length_c   1.000
_cell.angle_alpha   90.00
_cell.angle_beta   90.00
_cell.angle_gamma   90.00
#
_symmetry.space_group_name_H-M   'P 1'
#
loop_
_entity.id
_entity.type
_entity.pdbx_description
1 polymer ?
#
loop_
_entity_poly.entity_id
_entity_poly.type
_entity_poly.pdbx_seq_one_letter_code
_entity_poly.pdbx_strand_id
1 'polypeptide(L)'
;MKLLFILSLAAAVSAMSIRPRQSGGNGGSNNDCVADGNTPQDDANNDSDNAADDTTNGGDVAVADDQTLVFFEIGGVPGNECLTFRNNGEIVDAACVNEAIDRQITPTSLNGQDVLRVQRTFTAGFRPDLVDVQACVGFNGTAFRAEDCNAQGIEFVTFNNGQLTASGGACASGHDDLAQVTVDTAGNTCATYTTTEVDATVA
;
A
#
# COMPACT_ATOMS: atom_id res chain seq x y z
N MET A 1 -42.69 -16.27 31.48
CA MET A 1 -43.15 -15.33 30.44
C MET A 1 -41.91 -14.88 29.69
N LYS A 2 -41.59 -15.50 28.55
CA LYS A 2 -41.77 -14.95 27.19
C LYS A 2 -41.30 -13.48 27.10
N LEU A 3 -40.21 -13.22 26.39
CA LEU A 3 -40.27 -12.47 25.13
C LEU A 3 -38.98 -12.68 24.32
N LEU A 4 -39.15 -13.27 23.14
CA LEU A 4 -38.19 -13.41 22.06
C LEU A 4 -38.34 -12.14 21.20
N PHE A 5 -37.25 -11.45 20.85
CA PHE A 5 -37.25 -10.45 19.78
C PHE A 5 -36.31 -10.91 18.68
N ILE A 6 -36.90 -11.31 17.55
CA ILE A 6 -36.23 -11.55 16.27
C ILE A 6 -36.44 -10.28 15.45
N LEU A 7 -35.36 -9.61 15.05
CA LEU A 7 -35.41 -8.51 14.09
C LEU A 7 -34.60 -8.91 12.86
N SER A 8 -35.31 -9.30 11.80
CA SER A 8 -34.75 -9.58 10.48
C SER A 8 -34.68 -8.28 9.67
N LEU A 9 -33.47 -7.90 9.25
CA LEU A 9 -33.22 -6.77 8.36
C LEU A 9 -33.04 -7.31 6.93
N ALA A 10 -33.89 -6.89 6.00
CA ALA A 10 -33.78 -7.22 4.58
C ALA A 10 -33.04 -6.08 3.85
N ALA A 11 -31.95 -6.41 3.14
CA ALA A 11 -31.27 -5.49 2.23
C ALA A 11 -31.80 -5.67 0.81
N ALA A 12 -32.21 -4.57 0.18
CA ALA A 12 -32.58 -4.52 -1.23
C ALA A 12 -31.35 -4.18 -2.07
N VAL A 13 -31.00 -5.02 -3.04
CA VAL A 13 -29.95 -4.75 -4.02
C VAL A 13 -30.61 -4.32 -5.33
N SER A 14 -30.34 -3.11 -5.79
CA SER A 14 -30.72 -2.64 -7.12
C SER A 14 -29.51 -2.77 -8.04
N ALA A 15 -29.56 -3.68 -9.00
CA ALA A 15 -28.53 -3.81 -10.04
C ALA A 15 -28.85 -2.86 -11.20
N MET A 16 -28.00 -1.86 -11.41
CA MET A 16 -28.05 -0.97 -12.58
C MET A 16 -27.24 -1.59 -13.71
N SER A 17 -27.90 -1.93 -14.81
CA SER A 17 -27.27 -2.51 -16.02
C SER A 17 -26.64 -1.40 -16.86
N ILE A 18 -25.31 -1.40 -16.96
CA ILE A 18 -24.55 -0.54 -17.87
C ILE A 18 -24.39 -1.28 -19.20
N ARG A 19 -24.90 -0.68 -20.29
CA ARG A 19 -24.67 -1.17 -21.66
C ARG A 19 -23.38 -0.58 -22.21
N PRO A 20 -22.45 -1.37 -22.76
CA PRO A 20 -21.33 -0.83 -23.52
C PRO A 20 -21.81 -0.28 -24.86
N ARG A 21 -21.42 0.97 -25.14
CA ARG A 21 -21.59 1.66 -26.42
C ARG A 21 -20.61 1.07 -27.43
N GLN A 22 -21.17 0.52 -28.50
CA GLN A 22 -20.49 0.09 -29.71
C GLN A 22 -19.89 1.31 -30.43
N SER A 23 -18.56 1.37 -30.56
CA SER A 23 -17.86 2.33 -31.42
C SER A 23 -17.24 1.56 -32.59
N GLY A 24 -17.72 1.87 -33.80
CA GLY A 24 -17.27 1.26 -35.04
C GLY A 24 -16.02 1.94 -35.60
N GLY A 25 -15.18 1.12 -36.22
CA GLY A 25 -14.54 1.38 -37.51
C GLY A 25 -13.45 2.45 -37.58
N ASN A 26 -12.21 2.02 -37.80
CA ASN A 26 -11.53 2.32 -39.08
C ASN A 26 -10.34 1.35 -39.30
N GLY A 27 -10.49 0.42 -40.23
CA GLY A 27 -9.42 -0.47 -40.66
C GLY A 27 -8.68 0.16 -41.84
N GLY A 28 -7.46 0.64 -41.62
CA GLY A 28 -6.53 1.06 -42.66
C GLY A 28 -5.38 0.06 -42.76
N SER A 29 -5.48 -0.90 -43.68
CA SER A 29 -4.33 -1.68 -44.15
C SER A 29 -3.71 -0.95 -45.33
N ASN A 30 -2.41 -0.66 -45.26
CA ASN A 30 -1.50 -0.56 -46.40
C ASN A 30 -0.08 -0.73 -45.86
N ASN A 31 0.37 -1.99 -45.75
CA ASN A 31 1.78 -2.31 -45.64
C ASN A 31 2.37 -2.24 -47.04
N ASP A 32 3.16 -1.22 -47.32
CA ASP A 32 4.07 -1.22 -48.47
C ASP A 32 5.33 -0.44 -48.08
N CYS A 33 6.34 -1.15 -47.60
CA CYS A 33 7.70 -0.65 -47.43
C CYS A 33 8.66 -1.73 -47.91
N VAL A 34 8.97 -1.64 -49.21
CA VAL A 34 10.09 -2.26 -49.90
C VAL A 34 11.41 -1.83 -49.24
N ALA A 35 12.30 -2.79 -49.05
CA ALA A 35 13.67 -2.60 -48.58
C ALA A 35 14.56 -1.93 -49.65
N ASP A 36 15.37 -0.96 -49.24
CA ASP A 36 16.83 -0.84 -49.49
C ASP A 36 17.29 0.63 -49.37
N GLY A 37 18.38 0.89 -48.62
CA GLY A 37 19.07 2.19 -48.71
C GLY A 37 19.86 2.65 -47.47
N ASN A 38 21.05 2.09 -47.32
CA ASN A 38 22.18 2.48 -46.46
C ASN A 38 22.42 4.00 -46.25
N THR A 39 22.43 4.49 -45.00
CA THR A 39 23.31 5.60 -44.49
C THR A 39 23.52 5.48 -42.96
N PRO A 40 24.73 5.69 -42.41
CA PRO A 40 24.97 5.78 -40.96
C PRO A 40 25.20 7.23 -40.51
N GLN A 41 24.43 7.75 -39.55
CA GLN A 41 24.86 8.90 -38.72
C GLN A 41 24.00 9.10 -37.46
N ASP A 42 24.64 8.86 -36.31
CA ASP A 42 24.63 9.52 -34.99
C ASP A 42 23.40 10.29 -34.44
N ASP A 43 23.07 9.90 -33.20
CA ASP A 43 22.53 10.66 -32.07
C ASP A 43 21.19 11.43 -32.20
N ALA A 44 20.12 10.79 -31.71
CA ALA A 44 19.04 11.48 -31.02
C ALA A 44 18.33 10.54 -30.02
N ASN A 45 18.58 10.79 -28.73
CA ASN A 45 17.69 10.47 -27.61
C ASN A 45 16.23 10.74 -27.99
N ASN A 46 15.37 9.72 -28.00
CA ASN A 46 14.00 9.81 -27.50
C ASN A 46 13.35 8.40 -27.54
N ASP A 47 13.80 7.48 -26.67
CA ASP A 47 12.99 6.30 -26.43
C ASP A 47 11.82 6.70 -25.53
N SER A 48 10.66 6.69 -26.18
CA SER A 48 9.36 6.77 -25.55
C SER A 48 9.08 5.40 -24.98
N ASP A 49 8.89 5.26 -23.67
CA ASP A 49 8.12 4.14 -23.14
C ASP A 49 7.29 4.57 -21.94
N ASN A 50 6.03 4.82 -22.27
CA ASN A 50 4.90 4.93 -21.37
C ASN A 50 4.64 3.52 -20.80
N ALA A 51 5.29 3.17 -19.69
CA ALA A 51 5.03 1.93 -18.96
C ALA A 51 4.17 2.23 -17.73
N ALA A 52 2.86 2.21 -17.94
CA ALA A 52 1.94 1.79 -16.89
C ALA A 52 2.07 0.26 -16.74
N ASP A 53 1.94 -0.22 -15.50
CA ASP A 53 2.06 -1.60 -15.03
C ASP A 53 3.47 -2.00 -14.57
N ASP A 54 3.83 -1.54 -13.36
CA ASP A 54 4.80 -2.26 -12.54
C ASP A 54 4.12 -2.82 -11.28
N THR A 55 3.39 -3.92 -11.47
CA THR A 55 3.01 -4.81 -10.37
C THR A 55 4.25 -5.61 -9.92
N THR A 56 5.33 -4.96 -9.48
CA THR A 56 6.51 -5.69 -8.98
C THR A 56 6.29 -6.21 -7.57
N ASN A 57 6.20 -7.53 -7.49
CA ASN A 57 6.61 -8.31 -6.34
C ASN A 57 8.05 -7.95 -5.93
N GLY A 58 8.20 -7.25 -4.80
CA GLY A 58 9.21 -7.57 -3.80
C GLY A 58 10.68 -7.21 -4.06
N GLY A 59 10.97 -6.04 -4.62
CA GLY A 59 12.27 -5.35 -4.45
C GLY A 59 12.07 -4.02 -3.71
N ASP A 60 13.14 -3.36 -3.27
CA ASP A 60 13.08 -2.02 -2.65
C ASP A 60 12.16 -1.11 -3.48
N VAL A 61 10.99 -0.74 -2.91
CA VAL A 61 9.99 0.01 -3.67
C VAL A 61 10.37 1.47 -3.71
N ALA A 62 11.03 1.87 -4.80
CA ALA A 62 11.20 3.27 -5.15
C ALA A 62 9.86 3.80 -5.71
N VAL A 63 9.19 4.66 -4.95
CA VAL A 63 7.99 5.38 -5.42
C VAL A 63 8.38 6.69 -6.10
N ALA A 64 7.61 7.12 -7.09
CA ALA A 64 7.79 8.44 -7.70
C ALA A 64 7.61 9.56 -6.66
N ASP A 65 8.26 10.69 -6.90
CA ASP A 65 8.02 11.92 -6.14
C ASP A 65 6.52 12.25 -6.20
N ASP A 66 5.92 12.57 -5.04
CA ASP A 66 4.48 12.81 -4.84
C ASP A 66 3.56 11.56 -4.87
N GLN A 67 4.12 10.35 -4.89
CA GLN A 67 3.36 9.11 -4.71
C GLN A 67 3.61 8.43 -3.37
N THR A 68 2.62 7.62 -2.98
CA THR A 68 2.63 6.82 -1.75
C THR A 68 2.13 5.42 -2.07
N LEU A 69 2.38 4.49 -1.16
CA LEU A 69 1.90 3.12 -1.25
C LEU A 69 0.69 2.91 -0.36
N VAL A 70 -0.27 2.18 -0.90
CA VAL A 70 -1.28 1.45 -0.13
C VAL A 70 -0.89 -0.03 -0.16
N PHE A 71 -0.80 -0.65 1.02
CA PHE A 71 -0.40 -2.04 1.17
C PHE A 71 -1.63 -2.94 1.28
N PHE A 72 -1.61 -4.06 0.55
CA PHE A 72 -2.68 -5.05 0.47
C PHE A 72 -2.18 -6.41 0.94
N GLU A 73 -2.72 -6.94 2.03
CA GLU A 73 -2.36 -8.26 2.54
C GLU A 73 -2.87 -9.37 1.61
N ILE A 74 -1.96 -10.21 1.11
CA ILE A 74 -2.30 -11.38 0.30
C ILE A 74 -2.91 -12.45 1.22
N GLY A 75 -4.18 -12.78 0.95
CA GLY A 75 -4.93 -13.70 1.81
C GLY A 75 -5.47 -13.04 3.08
N GLY A 76 -5.49 -11.70 3.12
CA GLY A 76 -6.14 -10.90 4.16
C GLY A 76 -7.66 -11.10 4.25
N VAL A 77 -8.31 -10.34 5.13
CA VAL A 77 -9.78 -10.42 5.30
C VAL A 77 -10.50 -9.94 4.03
N PRO A 78 -11.38 -10.74 3.41
CA PRO A 78 -12.10 -10.30 2.21
C PRO A 78 -12.89 -9.00 2.43
N GLY A 79 -12.62 -7.99 1.60
CA GLY A 79 -13.18 -6.64 1.70
C GLY A 79 -12.49 -5.73 2.72
N ASN A 80 -11.49 -6.23 3.45
CA ASN A 80 -10.65 -5.49 4.38
C ASN A 80 -9.18 -5.95 4.26
N GLU A 81 -8.57 -5.73 3.10
CA GLU A 81 -7.20 -6.21 2.83
C GLU A 81 -6.13 -5.12 2.99
N CYS A 82 -6.52 -3.86 3.20
CA CYS A 82 -5.59 -2.74 3.20
C CYS A 82 -5.09 -2.36 4.59
N LEU A 83 -3.77 -2.19 4.71
CA LEU A 83 -3.18 -1.66 5.94
C LEU A 83 -3.64 -0.22 6.19
N THR A 84 -4.10 0.02 7.41
CA THR A 84 -4.59 1.30 7.90
C THR A 84 -4.06 1.56 9.29
N PHE A 85 -3.65 2.79 9.57
CA PHE A 85 -3.27 3.22 10.91
C PHE A 85 -4.50 3.74 11.67
N ARG A 86 -4.77 3.17 12.85
CA ARG A 86 -5.71 3.74 13.82
C ARG A 86 -5.13 4.99 14.49
N ASN A 87 -5.98 5.75 15.18
CA ASN A 87 -5.56 6.97 15.87
C ASN A 87 -4.53 6.72 16.99
N ASN A 88 -4.52 5.53 17.58
CA ASN A 88 -3.50 5.09 18.55
C ASN A 88 -2.19 4.61 17.88
N GLY A 89 -2.10 4.66 16.55
CA GLY A 89 -0.93 4.25 15.78
C GLY A 89 -0.85 2.75 15.48
N GLU A 90 -1.77 1.93 15.99
CA GLU A 90 -1.85 0.51 15.63
C GLU A 90 -2.20 0.33 14.16
N ILE A 91 -1.69 -0.75 13.57
CA ILE A 91 -1.95 -1.11 12.18
C ILE A 91 -3.07 -2.15 12.14
N VAL A 92 -4.00 -1.96 11.22
CA VAL A 92 -5.10 -2.89 10.97
C VAL A 92 -5.35 -3.10 9.50
N ASP A 93 -5.92 -4.24 9.21
CA ASP A 93 -6.57 -4.55 7.94
C ASP A 93 -7.94 -3.87 7.89
N ALA A 94 -8.20 -3.13 6.82
CA ALA A 94 -9.45 -2.42 6.58
C ALA A 94 -9.76 -2.33 5.08
N ALA A 95 -10.97 -1.90 4.76
CA ALA A 95 -11.38 -1.70 3.37
C ALA A 95 -10.42 -0.75 2.64
N CYS A 96 -10.08 -1.13 1.42
CA CYS A 96 -9.21 -0.38 0.53
C CYS A 96 -9.94 0.84 -0.02
N VAL A 97 -9.66 2.00 0.58
CA VAL A 97 -10.05 3.31 0.07
C VAL A 97 -8.76 4.05 -0.25
N ASN A 98 -8.31 3.93 -1.50
CA ASN A 98 -6.95 4.28 -1.93
C ASN A 98 -6.56 5.75 -1.69
N GLU A 99 -7.54 6.66 -1.63
CA GLU A 99 -7.31 8.09 -1.41
C GLU A 99 -7.22 8.47 0.08
N ALA A 100 -7.45 7.54 1.00
CA ALA A 100 -7.47 7.82 2.43
C ALA A 100 -6.07 7.83 3.03
N ILE A 101 -5.68 8.96 3.62
CA ILE A 101 -4.31 9.21 4.09
C ILE A 101 -3.83 8.31 5.24
N ASP A 102 -4.76 7.78 6.03
CA ASP A 102 -4.51 6.79 7.07
C ASP A 102 -4.03 5.43 6.54
N ARG A 103 -4.01 5.23 5.21
CA ARG A 103 -3.53 4.03 4.51
C ARG A 103 -2.27 4.27 3.69
N GLN A 104 -1.87 5.53 3.55
CA GLN A 104 -0.75 5.91 2.70
C GLN A 104 0.56 5.89 3.47
N ILE A 105 1.54 5.22 2.87
CA ILE A 105 2.88 5.05 3.41
C ILE A 105 3.87 5.43 2.32
N THR A 106 4.88 6.24 2.63
CA THR A 106 5.97 6.54 1.69
C THR A 106 7.23 5.79 2.10
N PRO A 107 7.71 4.85 1.28
CA PRO A 107 9.08 4.36 1.39
C PRO A 107 10.06 5.52 1.26
N THR A 108 11.03 5.61 2.17
CA THR A 108 12.06 6.64 2.12
C THR A 108 13.31 6.17 2.86
N SER A 109 14.39 6.95 2.79
CA SER A 109 15.62 6.67 3.54
C SER A 109 15.83 7.71 4.63
N LEU A 110 16.06 7.26 5.86
CA LEU A 110 16.39 8.09 7.00
C LEU A 110 17.78 7.70 7.51
N ASN A 111 18.74 8.63 7.43
CA ASN A 111 20.14 8.39 7.82
C ASN A 111 20.78 7.16 7.12
N GLY A 112 20.37 6.86 5.88
CA GLY A 112 20.86 5.72 5.12
C GLY A 112 20.20 4.38 5.47
N GLN A 113 19.14 4.39 6.29
CA GLN A 113 18.29 3.23 6.56
C GLN A 113 16.95 3.41 5.86
N ASP A 114 16.47 2.38 5.19
CA ASP A 114 15.13 2.40 4.60
C ASP A 114 14.07 2.35 5.70
N VAL A 115 13.05 3.18 5.55
CA VAL A 115 11.95 3.30 6.49
C VAL A 115 10.64 3.49 5.73
N LEU A 116 9.55 3.07 6.35
CA LEU A 116 8.20 3.32 5.87
C LEU A 116 7.60 4.51 6.62
N ARG A 117 7.53 5.68 5.98
CA ARG A 117 6.95 6.89 6.57
C ARG A 117 5.42 6.84 6.49
N VAL A 118 4.77 7.07 7.63
CA VAL A 118 3.31 7.16 7.74
C VAL A 118 2.85 8.56 7.32
N GLN A 119 1.86 8.65 6.43
CA GLN A 119 1.40 9.95 5.90
C GLN A 119 0.41 10.69 6.81
N ARG A 120 -0.37 9.96 7.61
CA ARG A 120 -1.37 10.58 8.49
C ARG A 120 -0.75 11.42 9.60
N THR A 121 -1.49 12.44 10.01
CA THR A 121 -1.24 13.17 11.26
C THR A 121 -1.87 12.46 12.48
N PHE A 122 -1.28 12.71 13.65
CA PHE A 122 -1.77 12.22 14.93
C PHE A 122 -2.26 13.37 15.81
N THR A 123 -3.20 13.05 16.71
CA THR A 123 -3.78 14.02 17.63
C THR A 123 -3.48 13.63 19.08
N ALA A 124 -3.41 14.63 19.96
CA ALA A 124 -3.00 14.45 21.35
C ALA A 124 -3.91 13.50 22.16
N GLY A 125 -5.14 13.25 21.71
CA GLY A 125 -6.08 12.37 22.42
C GLY A 125 -5.68 10.88 22.40
N PHE A 126 -4.85 10.46 21.44
CA PHE A 126 -4.49 9.05 21.26
C PHE A 126 -2.97 8.81 21.23
N ARG A 127 -2.24 9.65 20.51
CA ARG A 127 -0.77 9.61 20.41
C ARG A 127 -0.20 11.02 20.59
N PRO A 128 -0.21 11.55 21.82
CA PRO A 128 0.37 12.87 22.11
C PRO A 128 1.86 12.94 21.81
N ASP A 129 2.55 11.79 21.88
CA ASP A 129 3.93 11.61 21.49
C ASP A 129 4.16 11.75 19.97
N LEU A 130 3.13 11.57 19.15
CA LEU A 130 3.21 11.68 17.68
C LEU A 130 2.64 12.99 17.10
N VAL A 131 2.26 13.95 17.95
CA VAL A 131 1.78 15.25 17.49
C VAL A 131 2.96 16.07 16.97
N ASP A 132 2.81 16.65 15.78
CA ASP A 132 3.80 17.51 15.11
C ASP A 132 5.18 16.83 14.88
N VAL A 133 5.23 15.50 14.88
CA VAL A 133 6.43 14.73 14.53
C VAL A 133 6.18 13.86 13.30
N GLN A 134 7.27 13.49 12.63
CA GLN A 134 7.21 12.55 11.52
C GLN A 134 7.07 11.13 12.07
N ALA A 135 6.04 10.41 11.62
CA ALA A 135 5.81 9.04 12.04
C ALA A 135 6.35 8.04 11.00
N CYS A 136 6.97 6.98 11.48
CA CYS A 136 7.49 5.85 10.72
C CYS A 136 6.84 4.55 11.24
N VAL A 137 6.77 3.52 10.42
CA VAL A 137 6.41 2.18 10.89
C VAL A 137 7.58 1.61 11.68
N GLY A 138 7.34 1.32 12.95
CA GLY A 138 8.33 0.82 13.88
C GLY A 138 7.89 -0.46 14.59
N PHE A 139 8.86 -1.29 14.93
CA PHE A 139 8.74 -2.44 15.81
C PHE A 139 9.27 -2.08 17.19
N ASN A 140 8.41 -2.25 18.21
CA ASN A 140 8.74 -1.94 19.60
C ASN A 140 9.11 -3.18 20.43
N GLY A 141 9.39 -4.32 19.78
CA GLY A 141 9.62 -5.60 20.42
C GLY A 141 8.39 -6.52 20.48
N THR A 142 7.18 -6.01 20.25
CA THR A 142 5.94 -6.83 20.31
C THR A 142 4.99 -6.62 19.14
N ALA A 143 4.93 -5.41 18.57
CA ALA A 143 3.99 -5.06 17.54
C ALA A 143 4.60 -4.07 16.55
N PHE A 144 4.06 -4.05 15.32
CA PHE A 144 4.29 -2.98 14.37
C PHE A 144 3.25 -1.89 14.59
N ARG A 145 3.71 -0.64 14.67
CA ARG A 145 2.85 0.54 14.81
C ARG A 145 3.55 1.79 14.30
N ALA A 146 2.82 2.89 14.21
CA ALA A 146 3.42 4.21 14.01
C ALA A 146 4.27 4.60 15.23
N GLU A 147 5.48 5.09 14.99
CA GLU A 147 6.44 5.60 15.99
C GLU A 147 7.10 6.86 15.47
N ASP A 148 7.65 7.70 16.36
CA ASP A 148 8.48 8.85 15.93
C ASP A 148 9.69 8.31 15.14
N CYS A 149 9.90 8.83 13.93
CA CYS A 149 11.05 8.47 13.09
C CYS A 149 12.41 8.76 13.76
N ASN A 150 12.45 9.55 14.84
CA ASN A 150 13.64 9.84 15.63
C ASN A 150 13.69 9.07 16.97
N ALA A 151 12.72 8.19 17.24
CA ALA A 151 12.68 7.42 18.47
C ALA A 151 13.92 6.51 18.59
N GLN A 152 14.44 6.42 19.81
CA GLN A 152 15.52 5.48 20.13
C GLN A 152 14.95 4.14 20.58
N GLY A 153 15.65 3.05 20.26
CA GLY A 153 15.25 1.70 20.67
C GLY A 153 14.04 1.15 19.91
N ILE A 154 13.67 1.80 18.79
CA ILE A 154 12.70 1.29 17.82
C ILE A 154 13.46 0.75 16.62
N GLU A 155 13.04 -0.42 16.15
CA GLU A 155 13.51 -0.96 14.87
C GLU A 155 12.54 -0.53 13.78
N PHE A 156 13.00 0.22 12.78
CA PHE A 156 12.11 0.62 11.69
C PHE A 156 11.80 -0.55 10.77
N VAL A 157 10.53 -0.61 10.35
CA VAL A 157 10.02 -1.63 9.45
C VAL A 157 10.30 -1.18 8.02
N THR A 158 10.78 -2.13 7.23
CA THR A 158 11.02 -2.00 5.79
C THR A 158 10.04 -2.87 5.02
N PHE A 159 9.90 -2.61 3.72
CA PHE A 159 9.17 -3.49 2.82
C PHE A 159 10.13 -4.10 1.81
N ASN A 160 10.27 -5.43 1.87
CA ASN A 160 11.24 -6.18 1.07
C ASN A 160 10.69 -7.55 0.74
N ASN A 161 10.86 -8.02 -0.51
CA ASN A 161 10.37 -9.34 -0.94
C ASN A 161 8.87 -9.58 -0.63
N GLY A 162 8.05 -8.53 -0.72
CA GLY A 162 6.63 -8.61 -0.40
C GLY A 162 6.33 -8.69 1.10
N GLN A 163 7.30 -8.46 1.98
CA GLN A 163 7.12 -8.61 3.44
C GLN A 163 7.45 -7.32 4.16
N LEU A 164 6.72 -7.07 5.25
CA LEU A 164 7.04 -6.04 6.21
C LEU A 164 7.95 -6.62 7.29
N THR A 165 9.18 -6.12 7.39
CA THR A 165 10.21 -6.70 8.27
C THR A 165 10.96 -5.63 9.05
N ALA A 166 11.24 -5.91 10.32
CA ALA A 166 12.17 -5.15 11.14
C ALA A 166 13.60 -5.70 10.99
N SER A 167 14.60 -4.89 11.29
CA SER A 167 16.03 -5.25 11.13
C SER A 167 16.46 -6.53 11.88
N GLY A 168 15.83 -6.82 13.02
CA GLY A 168 16.08 -8.00 13.85
C GLY A 168 15.40 -9.27 13.34
N GLY A 169 14.64 -9.20 12.24
CA GLY A 169 13.99 -10.34 11.59
C GLY A 169 12.52 -10.53 11.94
N ALA A 170 11.96 -9.77 12.90
CA ALA A 170 10.52 -9.78 13.15
C ALA A 170 9.76 -9.33 11.90
N CYS A 171 8.61 -9.93 11.62
CA CYS A 171 7.80 -9.60 10.45
C CYS A 171 6.31 -9.57 10.77
N ALA A 172 5.54 -8.84 9.95
CA ALA A 172 4.08 -8.91 10.01
C ALA A 172 3.64 -10.32 9.61
N SER A 173 2.85 -10.97 10.47
CA SER A 173 2.44 -12.38 10.31
C SER A 173 1.00 -12.54 9.82
N GLY A 174 0.34 -11.44 9.50
CA GLY A 174 -1.07 -11.36 9.09
C GLY A 174 -1.86 -10.54 10.10
N HIS A 175 -3.11 -10.91 10.34
CA HIS A 175 -4.02 -10.21 11.26
C HIS A 175 -4.68 -11.14 12.29
N ASP A 176 -5.22 -10.58 13.37
CA ASP A 176 -6.06 -11.27 14.34
C ASP A 176 -7.57 -11.19 13.99
N ASP A 177 -8.43 -11.78 14.81
CA ASP A 177 -9.89 -11.77 14.61
C ASP A 177 -10.52 -10.37 14.64
N LEU A 178 -9.77 -9.35 15.10
CA LEU A 178 -10.17 -7.94 15.11
C LEU A 178 -9.49 -7.14 13.99
N ALA A 179 -8.92 -7.84 13.00
CA ALA A 179 -8.17 -7.31 11.88
C ALA A 179 -6.92 -6.51 12.30
N GLN A 180 -6.42 -6.69 13.52
CA GLN A 180 -5.18 -6.04 13.95
C GLN A 180 -3.98 -6.81 13.43
N VAL A 181 -3.02 -6.11 12.83
CA VAL A 181 -1.79 -6.73 12.34
C VAL A 181 -1.06 -7.41 13.49
N THR A 182 -0.70 -8.67 13.27
CA THR A 182 0.08 -9.50 14.17
C THR A 182 1.54 -9.54 13.73
N VAL A 183 2.45 -9.82 14.66
CA VAL A 183 3.88 -9.89 14.39
C VAL A 183 4.42 -11.24 14.85
N ASP A 184 5.12 -11.93 13.97
CA ASP A 184 6.01 -13.03 14.35
C ASP A 184 7.37 -12.44 14.69
N THR A 185 7.65 -12.33 16.00
CA THR A 185 8.90 -11.74 16.49
C THR A 185 10.14 -12.53 16.11
N ALA A 186 9.99 -13.80 15.71
CA ALA A 186 11.09 -14.65 15.26
C ALA A 186 11.22 -14.73 13.74
N GLY A 187 10.27 -14.15 12.97
CA GLY A 187 10.35 -14.07 11.52
C GLY A 187 10.11 -15.38 10.77
N ASN A 188 9.44 -16.37 11.37
CA ASN A 188 9.25 -17.68 10.75
C ASN A 188 8.05 -17.71 9.80
N THR A 189 7.01 -16.94 10.11
CA THR A 189 5.76 -16.91 9.34
C THR A 189 5.39 -15.46 9.03
N CYS A 190 5.83 -15.01 7.86
CA CYS A 190 5.58 -13.65 7.39
C CYS A 190 4.42 -13.63 6.39
N ALA A 191 3.44 -12.77 6.62
CA ALA A 191 2.45 -12.43 5.63
C ALA A 191 3.11 -11.73 4.44
N THR A 192 2.47 -11.84 3.29
CA THR A 192 2.92 -11.19 2.06
C THR A 192 1.96 -10.07 1.70
N TYR A 193 2.50 -8.97 1.20
CA TYR A 193 1.76 -7.80 0.79
C TYR A 193 2.06 -7.48 -0.67
N THR A 194 1.04 -7.00 -1.37
CA THR A 194 1.20 -6.26 -2.62
C THR A 194 1.00 -4.78 -2.34
N THR A 195 1.42 -3.93 -3.27
CA THR A 195 1.31 -2.48 -3.13
C THR A 195 0.64 -1.89 -4.35
N THR A 196 -0.12 -0.83 -4.15
CA THR A 196 -0.58 0.05 -5.23
C THR A 196 -0.05 1.45 -4.96
N GLU A 197 0.51 2.07 -5.99
CA GLU A 197 0.91 3.47 -5.95
C GLU A 197 -0.31 4.38 -6.11
N VAL A 198 -0.37 5.40 -5.26
CA VAL A 198 -1.44 6.40 -5.26
C VAL A 198 -0.85 7.79 -5.07
N ASP A 199 -1.54 8.81 -5.58
CA ASP A 199 -1.15 10.20 -5.35
C ASP A 199 -1.14 10.50 -3.84
N ALA A 200 -0.12 11.21 -3.39
CA ALA A 200 -0.01 11.63 -2.01
C ALA A 200 -1.18 12.53 -1.63
N THR A 201 -1.97 12.09 -0.65
CA THR A 201 -3.00 12.92 -0.04
C THR A 201 -2.33 13.88 0.96
N VAL A 202 -2.68 15.16 0.89
CA VAL A 202 -2.21 16.16 1.87
C VAL A 202 -2.71 15.84 3.28
N ALA A 203 -1.78 15.88 4.25
CA ALA A 203 -1.99 15.49 5.65
C ALA A 203 -2.60 16.56 6.56
#